data_AF-A0A946EP28-F1
#
_entry.id   AF-A0A946EP28-F1
#
_cell.length_a   1.000
_cell.length_b   1.000
_cell.length_c   1.000
_cell.angle_alpha   90.00
_cell.angle_beta   90.00
_cell.angle_gamma   90.00
#
_symmetry.space_group_name_H-M   'P 1'
#
loop_
_entity.id
_entity.type
_entity.pdbx_description
1 polymer ?
#
loop_
_entity_poly.entity_id
_entity_poly.type
_entity_poly.pdbx_seq_one_letter_code
_entity_poly.pdbx_strand_id
1 'polypeptide(L)'
;MITIIFTLSLLASSLPAVCSIDDEPTGASSDISSWIKNLGSEEWSVREEAARKLLDAGPAAIGALRSSLMDPDPEVRARIKEMLSLLSPPVLIVDVVRVGNSGEGSWLSRRTDLDSTSIRFSRNELIQSSVTSATEERRIQVEIRGTEAPYSVEILFPGVNSTIVSGPPARGLDPGVPWVVLSEERVAMEHALGKTTTEGELATWVAVLHHDPSEELERL
;
A
#
# COMPACT_ATOMS: atom_id res chain seq x y z
N MET A 1 63.96 67.31 -3.02
CA MET A 1 63.21 66.65 -4.12
C MET A 1 63.11 65.18 -3.79
N ILE A 2 61.97 64.59 -4.13
CA ILE A 2 61.34 63.36 -3.58
C ILE A 2 62.21 62.09 -3.64
N THR A 3 62.26 61.38 -2.50
CA THR A 3 62.82 60.04 -2.26
C THR A 3 61.79 58.96 -2.62
N ILE A 4 62.11 57.98 -3.49
CA ILE A 4 61.39 56.68 -3.53
C ILE A 4 62.37 55.57 -3.88
N ILE A 5 62.68 54.72 -2.90
CA ILE A 5 63.41 53.47 -3.02
C ILE A 5 62.35 52.37 -3.19
N PHE A 6 62.36 51.64 -4.30
CA PHE A 6 61.47 50.51 -4.55
C PHE A 6 62.11 49.24 -3.94
N THR A 7 61.84 48.98 -2.67
CA THR A 7 62.18 47.71 -2.02
C THR A 7 61.12 46.66 -2.33
N LEU A 8 61.51 45.64 -3.10
CA LEU A 8 60.73 44.45 -3.42
C LEU A 8 60.59 43.56 -2.16
N SER A 9 59.52 43.79 -1.38
CA SER A 9 59.20 43.01 -0.18
C SER A 9 58.39 41.77 -0.56
N LEU A 10 58.99 40.61 -0.34
CA LEU A 10 58.40 39.28 -0.51
C LEU A 10 57.33 39.06 0.58
N LEU A 11 56.05 39.22 0.24
CA LEU A 11 54.95 38.82 1.15
C LEU A 11 54.76 37.30 1.06
N ALA A 12 55.20 36.60 2.10
CA ALA A 12 54.78 35.25 2.42
C ALA A 12 53.32 35.29 2.90
N SER A 13 52.38 35.14 1.97
CA SER A 13 50.97 34.93 2.30
C SER A 13 50.78 33.49 2.75
N SER A 14 50.53 33.30 4.05
CA SER A 14 50.18 32.01 4.64
C SER A 14 48.92 31.45 3.97
N LEU A 15 49.05 30.29 3.34
CA LEU A 15 47.92 29.45 2.95
C LEU A 15 47.03 29.21 4.19
N PRO A 16 45.71 29.46 4.14
CA PRO A 16 44.84 28.90 5.15
C PRO A 16 44.93 27.37 4.99
N ALA A 17 45.19 26.69 6.10
CA ALA A 17 45.02 25.26 6.18
C ALA A 17 43.59 24.95 5.70
N VAL A 18 43.47 24.32 4.54
CA VAL A 18 42.25 23.61 4.18
C VAL A 18 42.15 22.51 5.23
N CYS A 19 41.27 22.75 6.20
CA CYS A 19 40.77 21.74 7.10
C CYS A 19 40.35 20.56 6.23
N SER A 20 40.97 19.41 6.44
CA SER A 20 40.43 18.14 5.99
C SER A 20 38.96 18.11 6.41
N ILE A 21 38.07 18.15 5.43
CA ILE A 21 36.72 17.65 5.63
C ILE A 21 36.93 16.14 5.72
N ASP A 22 37.13 15.67 6.95
CA ASP A 22 36.90 14.27 7.26
C ASP A 22 35.42 14.03 6.94
N ASP A 23 35.15 13.37 5.81
CA ASP A 23 33.87 12.72 5.54
C ASP A 23 33.67 11.63 6.61
N GLU A 24 33.20 12.03 7.79
CA GLU A 24 32.57 11.14 8.76
C GLU A 24 31.37 10.49 8.04
N PRO A 25 31.33 9.15 7.89
CA PRO A 25 30.19 8.50 7.29
C PRO A 25 29.03 8.58 8.28
N THR A 26 28.21 9.62 8.14
CA THR A 26 26.81 9.71 8.58
C THR A 26 26.42 8.64 9.61
N GLY A 27 26.78 8.84 10.89
CA GLY A 27 26.73 7.79 11.92
C GLY A 27 25.34 7.16 12.15
N ALA A 28 24.26 7.84 11.78
CA ALA A 28 22.91 7.26 11.81
C ALA A 28 22.73 6.05 10.85
N SER A 29 23.45 6.03 9.72
CA SER A 29 23.32 4.99 8.69
C SER A 29 24.09 3.70 9.03
N SER A 30 25.27 3.85 9.64
CA SER A 30 26.04 2.74 10.18
C SER A 30 25.32 2.08 11.35
N ASP A 31 24.65 2.87 12.19
CA ASP A 31 23.95 2.39 13.37
C ASP A 31 22.72 1.54 12.99
N ILE A 32 21.89 1.99 12.04
CA ILE A 32 20.71 1.23 11.56
C ILE A 32 21.12 -0.13 11.00
N SER A 33 22.19 -0.19 10.20
CA SER A 33 22.68 -1.43 9.61
C SER A 33 23.14 -2.42 10.69
N SER A 34 23.79 -1.93 11.75
CA SER A 34 24.19 -2.74 12.90
C SER A 34 22.99 -3.31 13.66
N TRP A 35 21.93 -2.51 13.83
CA TRP A 35 20.71 -2.95 14.50
C TRP A 35 19.97 -4.01 13.68
N ILE A 36 19.91 -3.86 12.35
CA ILE A 36 19.32 -4.89 11.47
C ILE A 36 20.05 -6.23 11.64
N LYS A 37 21.39 -6.23 11.65
CA LYS A 37 22.16 -7.46 11.89
C LYS A 37 21.87 -8.05 13.27
N ASN A 38 21.75 -7.19 14.29
CA ASN A 38 21.46 -7.60 15.66
C ASN A 38 20.04 -8.17 15.84
N LEU A 39 19.12 -7.96 14.89
CA LEU A 39 17.83 -8.67 14.87
C LEU A 39 18.00 -10.19 14.76
N GLY A 40 19.12 -10.70 14.26
CA GLY A 40 19.43 -12.15 14.17
C GLY A 40 20.27 -12.69 15.33
N SER A 41 20.52 -11.90 16.38
CA SER A 41 21.36 -12.31 17.50
C SER A 41 20.81 -13.58 18.19
N GLU A 42 21.64 -14.42 18.80
CA GLU A 42 21.13 -15.51 19.66
C GLU A 42 20.67 -14.98 21.04
N GLU A 43 21.27 -13.88 21.48
CA GLU A 43 20.94 -13.20 22.72
C GLU A 43 19.66 -12.37 22.57
N TRP A 44 18.66 -12.68 23.39
CA TRP A 44 17.35 -12.02 23.35
C TRP A 44 17.43 -10.53 23.65
N SER A 45 18.25 -10.13 24.63
CA SER A 45 18.42 -8.72 25.03
C SER A 45 18.95 -7.84 23.90
N VAL A 46 19.94 -8.35 23.15
CA VAL A 46 20.54 -7.66 22.00
C VAL A 46 19.51 -7.47 20.88
N ARG A 47 18.68 -8.50 20.65
CA ARG A 47 17.59 -8.50 19.67
C ARG A 47 16.53 -7.45 19.97
N GLU A 48 16.03 -7.45 21.20
CA GLU A 48 14.99 -6.50 21.62
C GLU A 48 15.51 -5.06 21.60
N GLU A 49 16.75 -4.85 22.02
CA GLU A 49 17.35 -3.52 21.97
C GLU A 49 17.48 -3.02 20.52
N ALA A 50 17.87 -3.91 19.59
CA ALA A 50 17.94 -3.58 18.18
C ALA A 50 16.56 -3.26 17.58
N ALA A 51 15.54 -4.08 17.87
CA ALA A 51 14.17 -3.84 17.43
C ALA A 51 13.66 -2.48 17.96
N ARG A 52 13.86 -2.19 19.25
CA ARG A 52 13.49 -0.91 19.84
C ARG A 52 14.20 0.27 19.17
N LYS A 53 15.51 0.18 18.93
CA LYS A 53 16.27 1.26 18.27
C LYS A 53 15.79 1.49 16.83
N LEU A 54 15.43 0.43 16.10
CA LEU A 54 14.86 0.54 14.76
C LEU A 54 13.48 1.21 14.79
N LEU A 55 12.64 0.87 15.77
CA LEU A 55 11.34 1.54 15.96
C LEU A 55 11.51 3.01 16.36
N ASP A 56 12.44 3.32 17.26
CA ASP A 56 12.74 4.68 17.70
C ASP A 56 13.31 5.53 16.54
N ALA A 57 14.07 4.93 15.63
CA ALA A 57 14.56 5.60 14.41
C ALA A 57 13.44 5.92 13.41
N GLY A 58 12.30 5.22 13.50
CA GLY A 58 11.09 5.55 12.76
C GLY A 58 11.29 5.53 11.24
N PRO A 59 10.81 6.56 10.51
CA PRO A 59 10.89 6.59 9.05
C PRO A 59 12.30 6.45 8.46
N ALA A 60 13.34 6.88 9.18
CA ALA A 60 14.72 6.79 8.73
C ALA A 60 15.21 5.33 8.56
N ALA A 61 14.62 4.39 9.31
CA ALA A 61 14.97 2.97 9.22
C ALA A 61 14.29 2.24 8.05
N ILE A 62 13.20 2.80 7.48
CA ILE A 62 12.37 2.10 6.48
C ILE A 62 13.18 1.70 5.24
N GLY A 63 14.00 2.61 4.69
CA GLY A 63 14.77 2.33 3.48
C GLY A 63 15.78 1.20 3.66
N ALA A 64 16.46 1.16 4.81
CA ALA A 64 17.40 0.10 5.15
C ALA A 64 16.67 -1.23 5.37
N LEU A 65 15.57 -1.23 6.15
CA LEU A 65 14.74 -2.41 6.39
C LEU A 65 14.20 -3.01 5.08
N ARG A 66 13.72 -2.19 4.13
CA ARG A 66 13.26 -2.66 2.82
C ARG A 66 14.38 -3.35 2.03
N SER A 67 15.57 -2.77 2.04
CA SER A 67 16.74 -3.34 1.34
C SER A 67 17.17 -4.69 1.94
N SER A 68 16.94 -4.88 3.24
CA SER A 68 17.28 -6.11 3.97
C SER A 68 16.19 -7.20 3.94
N LEU A 69 15.08 -7.02 3.19
CA LEU A 69 14.06 -8.07 3.03
C LEU A 69 14.60 -9.35 2.36
N MET A 70 15.74 -9.26 1.67
CA MET A 70 16.43 -10.40 1.04
C MET A 70 17.58 -10.97 1.88
N ASP A 71 17.64 -10.63 3.17
CA ASP A 71 18.67 -11.17 4.08
C ASP A 71 18.69 -12.71 4.04
N PRO A 72 19.87 -13.37 4.05
CA PRO A 72 19.96 -14.83 3.99
C PRO A 72 19.28 -15.53 5.18
N ASP A 73 19.24 -14.90 6.36
CA ASP A 73 18.66 -15.49 7.56
C ASP A 73 17.12 -15.35 7.57
N PRO A 74 16.35 -16.46 7.60
CA PRO A 74 14.89 -16.41 7.69
C PRO A 74 14.36 -15.70 8.94
N GLU A 75 15.04 -15.79 10.08
CA GLU A 75 14.62 -15.14 11.32
C GLU A 75 14.76 -13.62 11.22
N VAL A 76 15.88 -13.16 10.65
CA VAL A 76 16.11 -11.74 10.34
C VAL A 76 15.06 -11.23 9.36
N ARG A 77 14.78 -11.96 8.26
CA ARG A 77 13.72 -11.58 7.32
C ARG A 77 12.35 -11.46 7.97
N ALA A 78 11.99 -12.39 8.85
CA ALA A 78 10.70 -12.35 9.56
C ALA A 78 10.58 -11.11 10.45
N ARG A 79 11.61 -10.81 11.24
CA ARG A 79 11.64 -9.62 12.10
C ARG A 79 11.66 -8.31 11.31
N ILE A 80 12.38 -8.26 10.19
CA ILE A 80 12.36 -7.10 9.30
C ILE A 80 10.94 -6.83 8.79
N LYS A 81 10.20 -7.88 8.40
CA LYS A 81 8.79 -7.75 7.98
C LYS A 81 7.92 -7.24 9.12
N GLU A 82 8.12 -7.74 10.34
CA GLU A 82 7.43 -7.25 11.53
C GLU A 82 7.70 -5.76 11.77
N MET A 83 8.97 -5.33 11.75
CA MET A 83 9.35 -3.92 11.93
C MET A 83 8.76 -3.03 10.84
N LEU A 84 8.81 -3.47 9.57
CA LEU A 84 8.19 -2.75 8.46
C LEU A 84 6.67 -2.66 8.62
N SER A 85 6.01 -3.71 9.13
CA SER A 85 4.56 -3.68 9.37
C SER A 85 4.17 -2.64 10.42
N LEU A 86 5.06 -2.33 11.37
CA LEU A 86 4.84 -1.31 12.39
C LEU A 86 5.17 0.10 11.89
N LEU A 87 6.30 0.25 11.19
CA LEU A 87 6.81 1.55 10.75
C LEU A 87 6.18 2.07 9.45
N SER A 88 5.83 1.16 8.56
CA SER A 88 5.30 1.41 7.22
C SER A 88 4.25 0.36 6.91
N PRO A 89 3.10 0.36 7.61
CA PRO A 89 2.03 -0.57 7.32
C PRO A 89 1.69 -0.53 5.83
N PRO A 90 1.51 -1.70 5.19
CA PRO A 90 1.18 -1.74 3.78
C PRO A 90 -0.17 -1.03 3.56
N VAL A 91 -0.15 -0.02 2.69
CA VAL A 91 -1.38 0.58 2.19
C VAL A 91 -1.98 -0.42 1.21
N LEU A 92 -3.19 -0.89 1.53
CA LEU A 92 -3.92 -1.83 0.68
C LEU A 92 -4.93 -1.08 -0.13
N ILE A 93 -5.07 -1.45 -1.40
CA ILE A 93 -6.06 -0.90 -2.30
C ILE A 93 -6.94 -2.04 -2.78
N VAL A 94 -8.25 -1.85 -2.66
CA VAL A 94 -9.25 -2.73 -3.25
C VAL A 94 -9.90 -1.99 -4.39
N ASP A 95 -9.66 -2.46 -5.60
CA ASP A 95 -10.41 -2.04 -6.77
C ASP A 95 -11.67 -2.87 -6.86
N VAL A 96 -12.82 -2.21 -6.82
CA VAL A 96 -14.12 -2.83 -7.07
C VAL A 96 -14.64 -2.30 -8.38
N VAL A 97 -14.80 -3.20 -9.34
CA VAL A 97 -15.25 -2.90 -10.70
C VAL A 97 -16.61 -3.53 -10.93
N ARG A 98 -17.61 -2.68 -11.21
CA ARG A 98 -18.88 -3.07 -11.80
C ARG A 98 -18.65 -3.31 -13.28
N VAL A 99 -19.00 -4.51 -13.74
CA VAL A 99 -18.94 -4.90 -15.13
C VAL A 99 -20.38 -5.16 -15.58
N GLY A 100 -20.99 -4.15 -16.18
CA GLY A 100 -22.42 -4.15 -16.50
C GLY A 100 -22.79 -5.04 -17.69
N ASN A 101 -24.09 -5.32 -17.79
CA ASN A 101 -24.72 -5.77 -19.02
C ASN A 101 -26.10 -5.11 -19.09
N SER A 102 -26.27 -4.18 -20.04
CA SER A 102 -27.51 -3.44 -20.22
C SER A 102 -28.64 -4.39 -20.66
N GLY A 103 -29.62 -4.64 -19.78
CA GLY A 103 -31.02 -5.09 -20.00
C GLY A 103 -31.32 -6.36 -20.84
N GLU A 104 -30.59 -6.62 -21.91
CA GLU A 104 -30.92 -7.64 -22.93
C GLU A 104 -29.77 -8.62 -23.20
N GLY A 105 -28.63 -8.48 -22.53
CA GLY A 105 -27.43 -9.19 -22.92
C GLY A 105 -27.37 -10.65 -22.42
N SER A 106 -27.14 -11.57 -23.35
CA SER A 106 -26.54 -12.88 -23.08
C SER A 106 -25.27 -12.75 -22.24
N TRP A 107 -24.91 -13.77 -21.43
CA TRP A 107 -23.60 -13.89 -20.74
C TRP A 107 -22.39 -13.68 -21.66
N LEU A 108 -22.58 -13.87 -22.96
CA LEU A 108 -21.56 -13.72 -24.01
C LEU A 108 -21.52 -12.31 -24.62
N SER A 109 -22.43 -11.42 -24.21
CA SER A 109 -22.50 -10.05 -24.73
C SER A 109 -21.31 -9.25 -24.24
N ARG A 110 -20.80 -8.38 -25.12
CA ARG A 110 -19.70 -7.49 -24.76
C ARG A 110 -20.19 -6.51 -23.70
N ARG A 111 -19.50 -6.47 -22.57
CA ARG A 111 -19.79 -5.51 -21.49
C ARG A 111 -19.32 -4.12 -21.94
N THR A 112 -20.25 -3.17 -22.02
CA THR A 112 -20.00 -1.79 -22.48
C THR A 112 -19.80 -0.82 -21.34
N ASP A 113 -20.32 -1.16 -20.16
CA ASP A 113 -20.39 -0.25 -19.02
C ASP A 113 -19.47 -0.77 -17.92
N LEU A 114 -18.47 0.05 -17.59
CA LEU A 114 -17.43 -0.21 -16.61
C LEU A 114 -17.40 0.95 -15.64
N ASP A 115 -17.82 0.70 -14.41
CA ASP A 115 -17.73 1.65 -13.31
C ASP A 115 -16.84 1.06 -12.24
N SER A 116 -15.94 1.85 -11.67
CA SER A 116 -14.97 1.37 -10.69
C SER A 116 -14.82 2.33 -9.53
N THR A 117 -14.48 1.79 -8.36
CA THR A 117 -14.02 2.56 -7.20
C THR A 117 -12.81 1.88 -6.59
N SER A 118 -11.83 2.69 -6.16
CA SER A 118 -10.64 2.22 -5.47
C SER A 118 -10.73 2.65 -4.02
N ILE A 119 -10.64 1.68 -3.11
CA ILE A 119 -10.75 1.93 -1.67
C ILE A 119 -9.40 1.65 -1.04
N ARG A 120 -8.84 2.66 -0.38
CA ARG A 120 -7.55 2.59 0.31
C ARG A 120 -7.75 2.24 1.79
N PHE A 121 -6.98 1.28 2.29
CA PHE A 121 -7.01 0.80 3.67
C PHE A 121 -5.63 0.91 4.32
N SER A 122 -5.62 1.25 5.61
CA SER A 122 -4.39 1.36 6.39
C SER A 122 -4.17 0.16 7.34
N ARG A 123 -5.17 -0.24 8.15
CA ARG A 123 -5.15 -1.48 8.96
C ARG A 123 -6.50 -1.80 9.57
N ASN A 124 -6.97 -3.04 9.42
CA ASN A 124 -8.17 -3.57 10.10
C ASN A 124 -9.36 -2.59 10.08
N GLU A 125 -9.59 -2.02 8.90
CA GLU A 125 -10.52 -0.93 8.67
C GLU A 125 -11.75 -1.43 7.93
N LEU A 126 -12.90 -0.89 8.33
CA LEU A 126 -14.16 -1.05 7.64
C LEU A 126 -14.49 0.27 6.94
N ILE A 127 -14.57 0.25 5.62
CA ILE A 127 -14.86 1.43 4.81
C ILE A 127 -16.13 1.18 4.00
N GLN A 128 -17.05 2.14 4.06
CA GLN A 128 -18.21 2.18 3.18
C GLN A 128 -17.89 3.10 2.00
N SER A 129 -18.10 2.60 0.78
CA SER A 129 -17.94 3.34 -0.47
C SER A 129 -19.17 3.14 -1.35
N SER A 130 -19.24 3.87 -2.47
CA SER A 130 -20.21 3.60 -3.52
C SER A 130 -19.54 3.51 -4.88
N VAL A 131 -20.11 2.65 -5.73
CA VAL A 131 -19.83 2.59 -7.16
C VAL A 131 -21.03 3.20 -7.86
N THR A 132 -20.80 4.29 -8.58
CA THR A 132 -21.86 5.00 -9.32
C THR A 132 -21.69 4.74 -10.80
N SER A 133 -22.79 4.38 -11.44
CA SER A 133 -22.96 4.21 -12.87
C SER A 133 -23.84 5.33 -13.45
N ALA A 134 -23.97 5.37 -14.77
CA ALA A 134 -24.94 6.25 -15.44
C ALA A 134 -26.39 5.99 -15.01
N THR A 135 -26.71 4.76 -14.59
CA THR A 135 -28.07 4.32 -14.27
C THR A 135 -28.34 4.15 -12.78
N GLU A 136 -27.32 3.93 -11.95
CA GLU A 136 -27.51 3.63 -10.52
C GLU A 136 -26.31 4.03 -9.64
N GLU A 137 -26.56 4.27 -8.36
CA GLU A 137 -25.52 4.30 -7.32
C GLU A 137 -25.65 3.05 -6.44
N ARG A 138 -24.57 2.26 -6.34
CA ARG A 138 -24.52 1.07 -5.49
C ARG A 138 -23.56 1.27 -4.33
N ARG A 139 -24.09 1.18 -3.10
CA ARG A 139 -23.28 1.19 -1.87
C ARG A 139 -22.63 -0.16 -1.64
N ILE A 140 -21.39 -0.13 -1.20
CA ILE A 140 -20.59 -1.28 -0.82
C ILE A 140 -19.90 -1.01 0.52
N GLN A 141 -19.74 -2.05 1.32
CA GLN A 141 -18.98 -2.01 2.56
C GLN A 141 -17.87 -3.04 2.44
N VAL A 142 -16.64 -2.59 2.62
CA VAL A 142 -15.45 -3.42 2.45
C VAL A 142 -14.66 -3.40 3.76
N GLU A 143 -14.38 -4.58 4.30
CA GLU A 143 -13.54 -4.79 5.47
C GLU A 143 -12.30 -5.55 5.08
N ILE A 144 -11.13 -5.08 5.52
CA ILE A 144 -9.89 -5.86 5.42
C ILE A 144 -9.40 -6.16 6.82
N ARG A 145 -9.17 -7.43 7.12
CA ARG A 145 -8.55 -7.91 8.36
C ARG A 145 -7.18 -8.52 8.09
N GLY A 146 -6.27 -8.30 9.04
CA GLY A 146 -4.88 -8.77 9.00
C GLY A 146 -3.87 -7.63 8.90
N THR A 147 -2.66 -7.88 9.40
CA THR A 147 -1.53 -6.93 9.39
C THR A 147 -0.45 -7.32 8.39
N GLU A 148 -0.45 -8.57 7.94
CA GLU A 148 0.42 -9.13 6.91
C GLU A 148 -0.39 -10.04 5.99
N ALA A 149 0.13 -10.27 4.79
CA ALA A 149 -0.44 -11.26 3.88
C ALA A 149 -0.31 -12.66 4.52
N PRO A 150 -1.35 -13.51 4.42
CA PRO A 150 -2.45 -13.37 3.49
C PRO A 150 -3.68 -12.71 4.14
N TYR A 151 -4.25 -11.70 3.48
CA TYR A 151 -5.32 -10.86 4.05
C TYR A 151 -6.70 -11.51 3.97
N SER A 152 -7.58 -11.19 4.93
CA SER A 152 -8.99 -11.52 4.88
C SER A 152 -9.79 -10.30 4.43
N VAL A 153 -10.53 -10.41 3.33
CA VAL A 153 -11.34 -9.30 2.81
C VAL A 153 -12.81 -9.71 2.75
N GLU A 154 -13.67 -8.91 3.36
CA GLU A 154 -15.12 -9.10 3.36
C GLU A 154 -15.76 -7.94 2.57
N ILE A 155 -16.54 -8.26 1.54
CA ILE A 155 -17.30 -7.27 0.76
C ILE A 155 -18.79 -7.54 0.95
N LEU A 156 -19.49 -6.52 1.42
CA LEU A 156 -20.92 -6.53 1.68
C LEU A 156 -21.63 -5.55 0.74
N PHE A 157 -22.75 -6.00 0.18
CA PHE A 157 -23.66 -5.20 -0.62
C PHE A 157 -24.95 -4.99 0.18
N PRO A 158 -25.17 -3.83 0.82
CA PRO A 158 -26.37 -3.59 1.60
C PRO A 158 -27.65 -3.68 0.73
N GLY A 159 -28.71 -4.26 1.30
CA GLY A 159 -30.04 -4.30 0.68
C GLY A 159 -30.27 -5.45 -0.32
N VAL A 160 -29.38 -6.44 -0.41
CA VAL A 160 -29.69 -7.75 -1.03
C VAL A 160 -30.10 -8.77 0.03
N ASN A 161 -31.05 -9.65 -0.32
CA ASN A 161 -31.53 -10.70 0.58
C ASN A 161 -30.49 -11.78 0.88
N SER A 162 -29.44 -11.91 0.06
CA SER A 162 -28.41 -12.92 0.26
C SER A 162 -27.16 -12.67 -0.57
N THR A 163 -26.19 -11.90 -0.09
CA THR A 163 -24.77 -12.23 -0.34
C THR A 163 -23.82 -11.50 0.59
N ILE A 164 -23.37 -12.21 1.64
CA ILE A 164 -22.08 -11.95 2.26
C ILE A 164 -21.07 -12.66 1.35
N VAL A 165 -20.31 -11.90 0.55
CA VAL A 165 -19.17 -12.49 -0.16
C VAL A 165 -17.97 -12.35 0.75
N SER A 166 -17.76 -13.39 1.56
CA SER A 166 -16.47 -13.62 2.19
C SER A 166 -15.50 -14.04 1.10
N GLY A 167 -14.46 -13.24 0.86
CA GLY A 167 -13.28 -13.68 0.11
C GLY A 167 -12.66 -14.91 0.73
N PRO A 168 -11.99 -15.76 -0.07
CA PRO A 168 -11.85 -17.18 0.18
C PRO A 168 -11.39 -17.49 1.62
N PRO A 169 -12.25 -18.14 2.44
CA PRO A 169 -11.83 -18.65 3.73
C PRO A 169 -11.02 -19.94 3.50
N ALA A 170 -9.68 -19.83 3.60
CA ALA A 170 -8.76 -20.89 4.08
C ALA A 170 -7.27 -20.56 3.86
N ARG A 171 -6.91 -19.70 2.90
CA ARG A 171 -5.49 -19.42 2.56
C ARG A 171 -5.10 -17.93 2.49
N GLY A 172 -6.08 -17.04 2.67
CA GLY A 172 -5.96 -15.59 2.46
C GLY A 172 -5.48 -15.22 1.05
N LEU A 173 -5.41 -13.93 0.76
CA LEU A 173 -5.22 -13.41 -0.60
C LEU A 173 -3.82 -12.86 -0.84
N ASP A 174 -3.20 -13.30 -1.94
CA ASP A 174 -2.04 -12.66 -2.51
C ASP A 174 -2.47 -11.45 -3.38
N PRO A 175 -1.80 -10.30 -3.26
CA PRO A 175 -2.02 -9.11 -4.09
C PRO A 175 -1.96 -9.41 -5.60
N GLY A 176 -2.83 -8.75 -6.38
CA GLY A 176 -2.79 -8.75 -7.85
C GLY A 176 -3.62 -9.84 -8.53
N VAL A 177 -4.21 -10.78 -7.78
CA VAL A 177 -5.11 -11.80 -8.33
C VAL A 177 -6.57 -11.40 -8.07
N PRO A 178 -7.44 -11.32 -9.10
CA PRO A 178 -8.86 -11.05 -8.92
C PRO A 178 -9.52 -12.21 -8.17
N TRP A 179 -10.35 -11.90 -7.16
CA TRP A 179 -10.85 -12.93 -6.24
C TRP A 179 -12.34 -12.85 -5.90
N VAL A 180 -12.99 -11.69 -6.06
CA VAL A 180 -14.46 -11.65 -6.10
C VAL A 180 -14.89 -11.62 -7.55
N VAL A 181 -15.72 -12.59 -7.92
CA VAL A 181 -16.60 -12.49 -9.07
C VAL A 181 -18.01 -12.81 -8.57
N LEU A 182 -18.80 -11.77 -8.32
CA LEU A 182 -20.21 -11.94 -7.94
C LEU A 182 -21.08 -11.58 -9.13
N SER A 183 -22.17 -12.32 -9.36
CA SER A 183 -23.28 -11.85 -10.19
C SER A 183 -24.51 -11.63 -9.29
N GLU A 184 -25.03 -10.41 -9.25
CA GLU A 184 -26.30 -10.07 -8.60
C GLU A 184 -27.39 -10.05 -9.67
N GLU A 185 -28.50 -10.76 -9.47
CA GLU A 185 -29.72 -10.60 -10.26
C GLU A 185 -30.66 -9.68 -9.48
N ARG A 186 -30.89 -8.48 -10.02
CA ARG A 186 -31.78 -7.48 -9.41
C ARG A 186 -33.14 -7.55 -10.05
N VAL A 187 -34.18 -7.63 -9.22
CA VAL A 187 -35.55 -7.36 -9.64
C VAL A 187 -35.81 -5.88 -9.46
N ALA A 188 -35.69 -5.11 -10.53
CA ALA A 188 -36.22 -3.75 -10.55
C ALA A 188 -37.74 -3.84 -10.77
N MET A 189 -38.52 -3.53 -9.74
CA MET A 189 -39.97 -3.32 -9.88
C MET A 189 -40.21 -1.86 -10.22
N GLU A 190 -40.48 -1.55 -11.49
CA GLU A 190 -40.96 -0.24 -11.89
C GLU A 190 -42.49 -0.22 -11.85
N HIS A 191 -43.06 0.68 -11.04
CA HIS A 191 -44.49 0.96 -11.05
C HIS A 191 -44.77 2.14 -11.98
N ALA A 192 -44.97 1.85 -13.27
CA ALA A 192 -45.45 2.83 -14.24
C ALA A 192 -46.88 2.45 -14.70
N LEU A 193 -47.82 3.39 -14.58
CA LEU A 193 -49.20 3.27 -15.10
C LEU A 193 -49.93 1.94 -14.75
N GLY A 194 -49.80 1.45 -13.52
CA GLY A 194 -50.54 0.28 -13.05
C GLY A 194 -50.08 -1.07 -13.63
N LYS A 195 -48.94 -1.10 -14.35
CA LYS A 195 -48.28 -2.32 -14.78
C LYS A 195 -46.98 -2.46 -14.02
N THR A 196 -46.82 -3.57 -13.30
CA THR A 196 -45.55 -3.95 -12.68
C THR A 196 -44.70 -4.63 -13.75
N THR A 197 -43.63 -3.99 -14.18
CA THR A 197 -42.59 -4.64 -14.97
C THR A 197 -41.48 -5.04 -14.00
N THR A 198 -41.16 -6.34 -13.99
CA THR A 198 -39.99 -6.87 -13.30
C THR A 198 -38.88 -6.98 -14.35
N GLU A 199 -37.92 -6.06 -14.30
CA GLU A 199 -36.71 -6.17 -15.11
C GLU A 199 -35.61 -6.82 -14.26
N GLY A 200 -35.06 -7.93 -14.77
CA GLY A 200 -33.96 -8.66 -14.16
C GLY A 200 -32.64 -8.10 -14.66
N GLU A 201 -31.94 -7.28 -13.87
CA GLU A 201 -30.61 -6.81 -14.24
C GLU A 201 -29.55 -7.73 -13.62
N LEU A 202 -28.68 -8.30 -14.45
CA LEU A 202 -27.53 -9.07 -13.99
C LEU A 202 -26.30 -8.16 -13.88
N ALA A 203 -25.88 -7.83 -12.66
CA ALA A 203 -24.68 -7.05 -12.40
C ALA A 203 -23.51 -7.98 -12.02
N THR A 204 -22.41 -7.96 -12.78
CA THR A 204 -21.17 -8.65 -12.38
C THR A 204 -20.22 -7.70 -11.67
N TRP A 205 -19.64 -8.14 -10.55
CA TRP A 205 -18.67 -7.37 -9.76
C TRP A 205 -17.35 -8.11 -9.72
N VAL A 206 -16.26 -7.40 -9.98
CA VAL A 206 -14.89 -7.90 -9.86
C VAL A 206 -14.16 -7.12 -8.78
N ALA A 207 -13.55 -7.81 -7.82
CA ALA A 207 -12.67 -7.17 -6.84
C ALA A 207 -11.25 -7.70 -6.91
N VAL A 208 -10.29 -6.77 -6.83
CA VAL A 208 -8.85 -7.04 -6.83
C VAL A 208 -8.22 -6.35 -5.64
N LEU A 209 -7.54 -7.11 -4.80
CA LEU A 209 -6.70 -6.57 -3.73
C LEU A 209 -5.28 -6.38 -4.28
N HIS A 210 -4.69 -5.22 -4.07
CA HIS A 210 -3.28 -5.00 -4.35
C HIS A 210 -2.62 -4.12 -3.27
N HIS A 211 -1.30 -4.22 -3.13
CA HIS A 211 -0.53 -3.26 -2.36
C HIS A 211 -0.39 -1.98 -3.17
N ASP A 212 -0.41 -0.83 -2.50
CA ASP A 212 -0.12 0.46 -3.12
C ASP A 212 1.20 0.36 -3.91
N PRO A 213 1.19 0.55 -5.23
CA PRO A 213 2.40 0.60 -6.02
C PRO A 213 3.11 1.90 -5.67
N SER A 214 3.94 1.86 -4.63
CA SER A 214 4.80 2.94 -4.13
C SER A 214 5.17 3.96 -5.21
N GLU A 215 4.56 5.16 -5.20
CA GLU A 215 4.88 6.43 -5.92
C GLU A 215 5.35 6.42 -7.41
N GLU A 216 5.76 5.30 -7.99
CA GLU A 216 6.33 5.20 -9.34
C GLU A 216 5.25 5.30 -10.42
N LEU A 217 4.01 4.91 -10.10
CA LEU A 217 2.88 5.01 -11.03
C LEU A 217 2.22 6.39 -11.05
N GLU A 218 2.50 7.28 -10.09
CA GLU A 218 2.09 8.69 -10.16
C GLU A 218 3.10 9.56 -10.94
N ARG A 219 4.23 8.98 -11.39
CA ARG A 219 5.26 9.66 -12.21
C ARG A 219 5.31 9.19 -13.66
N LEU A 220 4.31 8.45 -14.14
CA LEU A 220 4.14 8.08 -15.55
C LEU A 220 2.86 8.72 -16.12
#